data_AF-A0A0F9F044-F1
#
_entry.id   AF-A0A0F9F044-F1
#
_cell.length_a   1.000
_cell.length_b   1.000
_cell.length_c   1.000
_cell.angle_alpha   90.00
_cell.angle_beta   90.00
_cell.angle_gamma   90.00
#
_symmetry.space_group_name_H-M   'P 1'
#
loop_
_entity.id
_entity.type
_entity.pdbx_description
1 polymer ?
#
loop_
_entity_poly.entity_id
_entity_poly.type
_entity_poly.pdbx_seq_one_letter_code
_entity_poly.pdbx_strand_id
1 'polypeptide(L)'
;MSENTNTSISDEERQAYLDKFGVTPADANHDILMQMIEDQFANGLKTQVEPFPETDREFGKLLDELRPLSADQLREKLDISGWLLEPYGEDQMRCQECMYYLVHKRWCDLPELD
;
A
#
# COMPACT_ATOMS: atom_id res chain seq x y z
N MET A 1 -1.75 34.10 2.72
CA MET A 1 -0.75 33.75 1.70
C MET A 1 -0.14 32.45 2.16
N SER A 2 -0.29 31.39 1.35
CA SER A 2 0.51 30.16 1.34
C SER A 2 0.53 29.31 2.62
N GLU A 3 0.34 28.00 2.60
CA GLU A 3 0.28 27.00 1.53
C GLU A 3 -0.61 25.86 2.03
N ASN A 4 -1.39 25.31 1.12
CA ASN A 4 -2.24 24.16 1.38
C ASN A 4 -1.39 23.01 1.93
N THR A 5 -1.87 22.44 3.03
CA THR A 5 -1.38 21.19 3.62
C THR A 5 -1.43 20.12 2.53
N ASN A 6 -0.29 19.82 1.92
CA ASN A 6 -0.15 18.70 0.98
C ASN A 6 -0.30 17.40 1.76
N THR A 7 -1.53 16.90 1.83
CA THR A 7 -1.88 15.57 2.35
C THR A 7 -2.96 14.93 1.46
N SER A 8 -2.95 15.33 0.19
CA SER A 8 -3.83 14.83 -0.86
C SER A 8 -2.94 14.42 -2.02
N ILE A 9 -3.19 13.25 -2.60
CA ILE A 9 -2.65 12.90 -3.92
C ILE A 9 -2.89 14.05 -4.90
N SER A 10 -1.99 14.22 -5.87
CA SER A 10 -2.18 15.28 -6.86
C SER A 10 -3.51 15.09 -7.59
N ASP A 11 -4.21 16.19 -7.91
CA ASP A 11 -5.48 16.12 -8.64
C ASP A 11 -5.34 15.33 -9.95
N GLU A 12 -4.14 15.34 -10.54
CA GLU A 12 -3.77 14.57 -11.72
C GLU A 12 -3.75 13.05 -11.47
N GLU A 13 -3.15 12.58 -10.36
CA GLU A 13 -3.15 11.16 -9.99
C GLU A 13 -4.56 10.68 -9.66
N ARG A 14 -5.34 11.50 -8.96
CA ARG A 14 -6.74 11.19 -8.65
C ARG A 14 -7.56 11.04 -9.93
N GLN A 15 -7.39 11.97 -10.86
CA GLN A 15 -8.07 11.92 -12.14
C GLN A 15 -7.62 10.70 -12.97
N ALA A 16 -6.34 10.33 -12.93
CA ALA A 16 -5.84 9.14 -13.61
C ALA A 16 -6.50 7.85 -13.10
N TYR A 17 -6.73 7.73 -11.78
CA TYR A 17 -7.49 6.61 -11.22
C TYR A 17 -8.95 6.60 -11.68
N LEU A 18 -9.61 7.76 -11.65
CA LEU A 18 -10.99 7.90 -12.11
C LEU A 18 -11.13 7.58 -13.61
N ASP A 19 -10.20 8.04 -14.44
CA ASP A 19 -10.22 7.82 -15.89
C ASP A 19 -9.99 6.35 -16.26
N LYS A 20 -9.13 5.65 -15.48
CA LYS A 20 -8.73 4.27 -15.75
C LYS A 20 -9.63 3.22 -15.10
N PHE A 21 -10.02 3.43 -13.85
CA PHE A 21 -10.76 2.47 -13.02
C PHE A 21 -12.18 2.92 -12.67
N GLY A 22 -12.54 4.17 -12.95
CA GLY A 22 -13.87 4.73 -12.66
C GLY A 22 -14.10 5.14 -11.20
N VAL A 23 -13.18 4.78 -10.29
CA VAL A 23 -13.23 5.06 -8.85
C VAL A 23 -11.84 5.39 -8.33
N THR A 24 -11.76 6.05 -7.17
CA THR A 24 -10.47 6.26 -6.48
C THR A 24 -10.15 5.08 -5.57
N PRO A 25 -8.88 4.92 -5.13
CA PRO A 25 -8.52 3.85 -4.20
C PRO A 25 -9.38 3.83 -2.93
N ALA A 26 -9.75 5.00 -2.38
CA ALA A 26 -10.58 5.11 -1.18
C ALA A 26 -12.01 4.55 -1.34
N ASP A 27 -12.55 4.55 -2.56
CA ASP A 27 -13.91 4.07 -2.84
C ASP A 27 -13.91 2.72 -3.57
N ALA A 28 -12.73 2.14 -3.82
CA ALA A 28 -12.59 0.91 -4.58
C ALA A 28 -13.03 -0.31 -3.76
N ASN A 29 -13.67 -1.28 -4.41
CA ASN A 29 -13.82 -2.59 -3.81
C ASN A 29 -12.49 -3.37 -3.91
N HIS A 30 -12.37 -4.46 -3.16
CA HIS A 30 -11.15 -5.27 -3.11
C HIS A 30 -10.62 -5.68 -4.51
N ASP A 31 -11.50 -6.10 -5.43
CA ASP A 31 -11.07 -6.55 -6.76
C ASP A 31 -10.48 -5.41 -7.60
N ILE A 32 -11.08 -4.21 -7.53
CA ILE A 32 -10.57 -3.02 -8.22
C ILE A 32 -9.30 -2.52 -7.54
N LEU A 33 -9.27 -2.51 -6.21
CA LEU A 33 -8.10 -2.11 -5.42
C LEU A 33 -6.89 -2.99 -5.78
N MET A 34 -7.08 -4.30 -5.91
CA MET A 34 -6.03 -5.21 -6.36
C MET A 34 -5.54 -4.89 -7.77
N GLN A 35 -6.42 -4.54 -8.71
CA GLN A 35 -6.01 -4.11 -10.05
C GLN A 35 -5.21 -2.81 -10.03
N MET A 36 -5.58 -1.85 -9.16
CA MET A 36 -4.82 -0.62 -8.97
C MET A 36 -3.42 -0.90 -8.41
N ILE A 37 -3.31 -1.82 -7.45
CA ILE A 37 -2.02 -2.26 -6.89
C ILE A 37 -1.17 -2.90 -7.99
N GLU A 38 -1.71 -3.87 -8.73
CA GLU A 38 -1.00 -4.52 -9.85
C GLU A 38 -0.51 -3.51 -10.88
N ASP A 39 -1.33 -2.49 -11.19
CA ASP A 39 -0.96 -1.41 -12.09
C ASP A 39 0.20 -0.56 -11.55
N GLN A 40 0.23 -0.25 -10.26
CA GLN A 40 1.35 0.46 -9.65
C GLN A 40 2.68 -0.28 -9.82
N PHE A 41 2.68 -1.60 -9.62
CA PHE A 41 3.85 -2.44 -9.87
C PHE A 41 4.20 -2.56 -11.36
N ALA A 42 3.20 -2.66 -12.23
CA ALA A 42 3.42 -2.64 -13.68
C ALA A 42 4.05 -1.32 -14.15
N ASN A 43 3.71 -0.20 -13.49
CA ASN A 43 4.31 1.11 -13.69
C ASN A 43 5.66 1.29 -12.96
N GLY A 44 6.21 0.23 -12.38
CA GLY A 44 7.55 0.21 -11.78
C GLY A 44 7.62 0.68 -10.32
N LEU A 45 6.52 0.60 -9.55
CA LEU A 45 6.58 0.76 -8.10
C LEU A 45 7.60 -0.23 -7.51
N LYS A 46 8.48 0.31 -6.66
CA LYS A 46 9.37 -0.45 -5.78
C LYS A 46 9.03 -0.07 -4.36
N THR A 47 8.94 -1.06 -3.48
CA THR A 47 8.54 -0.89 -2.09
C THR A 47 9.72 -1.15 -1.16
N GLN A 48 9.66 -0.59 0.04
CA GLN A 48 10.72 -0.69 1.04
C GLN A 48 10.53 -1.95 1.90
N VAL A 49 10.85 -3.11 1.32
CA VAL A 49 10.71 -4.41 2.02
C VAL A 49 11.80 -4.61 3.09
N GLU A 50 12.94 -3.93 2.95
CA GLU A 50 14.05 -3.97 3.90
C GLU A 50 14.39 -2.57 4.43
N PRO A 51 14.69 -2.42 5.73
CA PRO A 51 14.78 -3.49 6.74
C PRO A 51 13.40 -4.00 7.17
N PHE A 52 13.22 -5.32 7.18
CA PHE A 52 12.00 -5.91 7.72
C PHE A 52 11.90 -5.64 9.24
N PRO A 53 10.77 -5.14 9.76
CA PRO A 53 10.64 -4.83 11.19
C PRO A 53 10.72 -6.12 12.03
N GLU A 54 11.72 -6.21 12.92
CA GLU A 54 11.92 -7.40 13.78
C GLU A 54 11.30 -7.22 15.16
N THR A 55 10.86 -6.00 15.50
CA THR A 55 10.28 -5.67 16.80
C THR A 55 8.97 -4.90 16.67
N ASP A 56 8.06 -5.07 17.64
CA ASP A 56 6.80 -4.31 17.73
C ASP A 56 7.02 -2.79 17.69
N ARG A 57 8.18 -2.32 18.19
CA ARG A 57 8.53 -0.89 18.17
C ARG A 57 8.87 -0.40 16.76
N GLU A 58 9.57 -1.20 15.96
CA GLU A 58 9.87 -0.88 14.57
C GLU A 58 8.62 -0.93 13.72
N PHE A 59 7.79 -1.96 13.92
CA PHE A 59 6.49 -2.07 13.27
C PHE A 59 5.56 -0.90 13.64
N GLY A 60 5.50 -0.53 14.92
CA GLY A 60 4.70 0.60 15.39
C GLY A 60 5.08 1.94 14.73
N LYS A 61 6.36 2.15 14.40
CA LYS A 61 6.80 3.33 13.65
C LYS A 61 6.29 3.34 12.21
N LEU A 62 6.31 2.19 11.53
CA LEU A 62 5.71 2.08 10.20
C LEU A 62 4.21 2.40 10.25
N LEU A 63 3.51 1.95 11.29
CA LEU A 63 2.10 2.32 11.49
C LEU A 63 1.90 3.81 11.82
N ASP A 64 2.84 4.45 12.53
CA ASP A 64 2.82 5.91 12.74
C ASP A 64 2.95 6.67 11.41
N GLU A 65 3.70 6.12 10.44
CA GLU A 65 3.87 6.70 9.10
C GLU A 65 2.68 6.42 8.17
N LEU A 66 2.06 5.24 8.25
CA LEU A 66 0.93 4.85 7.42
C LEU A 66 -0.39 5.52 7.84
N ARG A 67 -0.66 5.65 9.15
CA ARG A 67 -1.91 6.21 9.68
C ARG A 67 -2.29 7.62 9.20
N PRO A 68 -1.37 8.59 9.02
CA PRO A 68 -1.73 9.90 8.51
C PRO A 68 -2.04 9.91 7.01
N LEU A 69 -1.71 8.85 6.27
CA LEU A 69 -1.95 8.78 4.83
C LEU A 69 -3.43 8.49 4.53
N SER A 70 -3.98 9.23 3.58
CA SER A 70 -5.32 8.99 3.08
C SER A 70 -5.40 7.66 2.30
N ALA A 71 -6.58 7.05 2.22
CA ALA A 71 -6.79 5.85 1.40
C ALA A 71 -6.48 6.08 -0.10
N ASP A 72 -6.64 7.32 -0.58
CA ASP A 72 -6.26 7.71 -1.93
C ASP A 72 -4.74 7.70 -2.18
N GLN A 73 -3.90 7.78 -1.14
CA GLN A 73 -2.43 7.69 -1.22
C GLN A 73 -1.93 6.24 -1.34
N LEU A 74 -2.57 5.46 -2.21
CA LEU A 74 -2.30 4.03 -2.39
C LEU A 74 -0.81 3.74 -2.65
N ARG A 75 -0.19 4.48 -3.58
CA ARG A 75 1.21 4.25 -3.96
C ARG A 75 2.17 4.42 -2.77
N GLU A 76 1.97 5.46 -1.98
CA GLU A 76 2.81 5.78 -0.81
C GLU A 76 2.60 4.76 0.30
N LYS A 77 1.35 4.33 0.53
CA LYS A 77 1.03 3.24 1.47
C LYS A 77 1.71 1.93 1.07
N LEU A 78 1.67 1.56 -0.21
CA LEU A 78 2.32 0.34 -0.70
C LEU A 78 3.85 0.39 -0.55
N ASP A 79 4.46 1.56 -0.78
CA ASP A 79 5.89 1.76 -0.59
C ASP A 79 6.31 1.55 0.87
N ILE A 80 5.70 2.29 1.79
CA ILE A 80 6.04 2.28 3.23
C ILE A 80 5.70 0.93 3.87
N SER A 81 4.57 0.32 3.50
CA SER A 81 4.18 -0.99 4.03
C SER A 81 5.03 -2.15 3.51
N GLY A 82 5.91 -1.91 2.52
CA GLY A 82 6.74 -2.96 1.93
C GLY A 82 5.92 -3.97 1.13
N TRP A 83 4.84 -3.53 0.46
CA TRP A 83 3.95 -4.43 -0.27
C TRP A 83 4.66 -5.14 -1.42
N LEU A 84 4.27 -6.39 -1.71
CA LEU A 84 4.79 -7.15 -2.84
C LEU A 84 3.68 -7.95 -3.53
N LEU A 85 3.85 -8.19 -4.83
CA LEU A 85 2.97 -9.05 -5.63
C LEU A 85 3.30 -10.55 -5.53
N GLU A 86 4.35 -10.89 -4.78
CA GLU A 86 4.77 -12.26 -4.56
C GLU A 86 5.33 -12.43 -3.15
N PRO A 87 5.31 -13.66 -2.61
CA PRO A 87 5.89 -13.94 -1.30
C PRO A 87 7.37 -13.56 -1.22
N TYR A 88 7.78 -13.00 -0.07
CA TYR A 88 9.14 -12.53 0.17
C TYR A 88 9.99 -13.50 0.99
N GLY A 89 11.32 -13.40 0.83
CA GLY A 89 12.33 -14.20 1.54
C GLY A 89 12.92 -15.35 0.73
N GLU A 90 14.06 -15.87 1.15
CA GLU A 90 14.73 -17.01 0.50
C GLU A 90 13.84 -18.25 0.41
N ASP A 91 12.97 -18.43 1.40
CA ASP A 91 12.03 -19.55 1.51
C ASP A 91 10.58 -19.14 1.20
N GLN A 92 10.33 -17.89 0.80
CA GLN A 92 8.99 -17.33 0.57
C GLN A 92 8.09 -17.31 1.83
N MET A 93 8.66 -17.46 3.02
CA MET A 93 7.91 -17.55 4.28
C MET A 93 7.88 -16.24 5.06
N ARG A 94 8.66 -15.22 4.69
CA ARG A 94 8.72 -13.94 5.43
C ARG A 94 7.38 -13.25 5.50
N CYS A 95 6.53 -13.42 4.49
CA CYS A 95 5.16 -12.92 4.55
C CYS A 95 4.36 -13.51 5.71
N GLN A 96 4.64 -14.74 6.18
CA GLN A 96 3.97 -15.34 7.35
C GLN A 96 4.34 -14.66 8.67
N GLU A 97 5.48 -13.95 8.70
CA GLU A 97 5.91 -13.17 9.85
C GLU A 97 5.25 -11.78 9.88
N CYS A 98 4.61 -11.35 8.78
CA CYS A 98 3.87 -10.10 8.71
C CYS A 98 2.52 -10.22 9.44
N MET A 99 2.17 -9.21 10.25
CA MET A 99 0.92 -9.17 11.02
C MET A 99 -0.34 -9.25 10.14
N TYR A 100 -0.24 -8.85 8.87
CA TYR A 100 -1.35 -8.80 7.91
C TYR A 100 -1.46 -10.04 7.01
N TYR A 101 -0.69 -11.09 7.30
CA TYR A 101 -0.72 -12.32 6.52
C TYR A 101 -2.05 -13.06 6.67
N LEU A 102 -2.66 -13.39 5.52
CA LEU A 102 -3.83 -14.27 5.47
C LEU A 102 -3.48 -15.62 4.84
N VAL A 103 -3.64 -16.70 5.61
CA VAL A 103 -3.44 -18.08 5.16
C VAL A 103 -4.43 -18.42 4.05
N HIS A 104 -3.95 -19.08 2.99
CA HIS A 104 -4.72 -19.46 1.77
C HIS A 104 -5.26 -18.31 0.92
N LYS A 105 -4.87 -17.06 1.21
CA LYS A 105 -5.11 -15.93 0.31
C LYS A 105 -3.87 -15.67 -0.52
N ARG A 106 -4.09 -15.18 -1.74
CA ARG A 106 -2.99 -14.75 -2.62
C ARG A 106 -2.32 -13.48 -2.11
N TRP A 107 -3.06 -12.68 -1.32
CA TRP A 107 -2.69 -11.33 -0.88
C TRP A 107 -2.89 -11.18 0.63
N CYS A 108 -2.00 -10.41 1.27
CA CYS A 108 -2.15 -9.98 2.65
C CYS A 108 -3.34 -9.01 2.78
N ASP A 109 -3.94 -8.92 3.97
CA ASP A 109 -5.07 -8.02 4.23
C ASP A 109 -4.56 -6.88 5.10
N LEU A 110 -4.05 -5.82 4.45
CA LEU A 110 -3.56 -4.61 5.11
C LEU A 110 -4.76 -3.66 5.28
N PRO A 111 -5.39 -3.61 6.46
CA PRO A 111 -6.62 -2.83 6.68
C PRO A 111 -6.40 -1.33 6.49
N GLU A 112 -5.14 -0.87 6.52
CA GLU A 112 -4.77 0.50 6.24
C GLU A 112 -4.92 0.86 4.75
N LEU A 113 -5.25 -0.09 3.86
CA LEU A 113 -5.58 0.17 2.46
C LEU A 113 -7.08 0.40 2.21
N ASP A 114 -7.95 -0.03 3.13
CA ASP A 114 -9.42 0.12 3.06
C ASP A 114 -9.91 1.46 3.67
#